data_AF-A0A959T0L3-F1
#
_entry.id   AF-A0A959T0L3-F1
#
_cell.length_a   1.000
_cell.length_b   1.000
_cell.length_c   1.000
_cell.angle_alpha   90.00
_cell.angle_beta   90.00
_cell.angle_gamma   90.00
#
_symmetry.space_group_name_H-M   'P 1'
#
loop_
_entity.id
_entity.type
_entity.pdbx_description
1 polymer ?
#
loop_
_entity_poly.entity_id
_entity_poly.type
_entity_poly.pdbx_seq_one_letter_code
_entity_poly.pdbx_strand_id
1 'polypeptide(L)'
;APWLVVVFKRAYEEGPEGEKRNNYYVTESVGLATGLFLTAAHQAGLATLTHTPSPMNFLAELLERPANERAFLLIPVGHPAEECRVPDLRRKPLDQVLVHYGPGS
;
A
#
# COMPACT_ATOMS: atom_id res chain seq x y z
N ALA A 1 -13.01 -10.86 -5.84
CA ALA A 1 -11.78 -11.20 -5.10
C ALA A 1 -12.20 -11.83 -3.77
N PRO A 2 -11.67 -13.00 -3.39
CA PRO A 2 -11.98 -13.66 -2.12
C PRO A 2 -11.48 -12.90 -0.89
N TRP A 3 -10.44 -12.07 -1.01
CA TRP A 3 -9.92 -11.26 0.09
C TRP A 3 -9.88 -9.78 -0.24
N LEU A 4 -10.06 -8.97 0.80
CA LEU A 4 -9.89 -7.52 0.78
C LEU A 4 -8.94 -7.12 1.90
N VAL A 5 -7.75 -6.65 1.54
CA VAL A 5 -6.75 -6.19 2.50
C VAL A 5 -6.85 -4.66 2.59
N VAL A 6 -7.17 -4.15 3.77
CA VAL A 6 -7.18 -2.71 4.05
C VAL A 6 -5.94 -2.36 4.85
N VAL A 7 -5.04 -1.61 4.24
CA VAL A 7 -3.80 -1.16 4.87
C VAL A 7 -4.10 0.12 5.63
N PHE A 8 -3.86 0.11 6.94
CA PHE A 8 -3.94 1.30 7.79
C PHE A 8 -2.54 1.74 8.21
N LYS A 9 -2.34 3.05 8.26
CA LYS A 9 -1.11 3.64 8.79
C LYS A 9 -1.34 4.21 10.18
N ARG A 10 -0.43 3.93 11.11
CA ARG A 10 -0.46 4.42 12.50
C ARG A 10 0.35 5.71 12.60
N ALA A 11 -0.33 6.84 12.69
CA ALA A 11 0.32 8.17 12.74
C ALA A 11 1.08 8.39 14.06
N TYR A 12 0.60 7.77 15.13
CA TYR A 12 1.18 7.83 16.45
C TYR A 12 0.81 6.56 17.23
N GLU A 13 1.52 6.30 18.31
CA GLU A 13 1.20 5.31 19.33
C GLU A 13 0.58 6.00 20.54
N GLU A 14 -0.34 5.32 21.22
CA GLU A 14 -0.89 5.74 22.51
C GLU A 14 -0.21 4.90 23.60
N GLY A 15 0.46 5.58 24.53
CA GLY A 15 1.10 4.94 25.68
C GLY A 15 0.10 4.59 26.79
N PRO A 16 0.55 3.88 27.84
CA PRO A 16 -0.32 3.38 28.91
C PRO A 16 -1.11 4.46 29.65
N GLU A 17 -0.57 5.68 29.71
CA GLU A 17 -1.16 6.83 30.39
C GLU A 17 -1.78 7.86 29.42
N GLY A 18 -2.01 7.47 28.16
CA GLY A 18 -2.59 8.35 27.14
C GLY A 18 -1.60 9.30 26.47
N GLU A 19 -0.31 9.15 26.75
CA GLU A 19 0.75 9.87 26.05
C GLU A 19 0.78 9.51 24.55
N LYS A 20 0.86 10.52 23.68
CA LYS A 20 0.97 10.30 22.24
C LYS A 20 2.43 10.34 21.82
N ARG A 21 2.91 9.24 21.24
CA ARG A 21 4.23 9.16 20.64
C ARG A 21 4.11 9.09 19.12
N ASN A 22 4.56 10.13 18.43
CA ASN A 22 4.48 10.17 16.96
C ASN A 22 5.36 9.10 16.32
N ASN A 23 4.83 8.45 15.28
CA ASN A 23 5.60 7.64 14.36
C ASN A 23 6.14 8.54 13.25
N TYR A 24 7.39 8.30 12.82
CA TYR A 24 8.07 9.12 11.80
C TYR A 24 8.14 8.36 10.48
N TYR A 25 8.12 9.10 9.36
CA TYR A 25 8.16 8.53 8.00
C TYR A 25 7.11 7.44 7.77
N VAL A 26 5.91 7.66 8.33
CA VAL A 26 4.83 6.66 8.35
C VAL A 26 4.38 6.30 6.94
N THR A 27 4.28 7.30 6.06
CA THR A 27 3.84 7.09 4.67
C THR A 27 4.86 6.28 3.90
N GLU A 28 6.15 6.58 4.06
CA GLU A 28 7.27 5.87 3.44
C GLU A 28 7.35 4.43 3.95
N SER A 29 7.25 4.24 5.27
CA SER A 29 7.32 2.93 5.92
C SER A 29 6.18 2.02 5.48
N VAL A 30 4.94 2.53 5.51
CA VAL A 30 3.77 1.76 5.07
C VAL A 30 3.76 1.56 3.55
N GLY A 31 4.30 2.52 2.78
CA GLY A 31 4.53 2.37 1.34
C GLY A 31 5.47 1.22 1.01
N LEU A 32 6.61 1.12 1.72
CA LEU A 32 7.56 0.02 1.59
C LEU A 32 6.93 -1.32 1.98
N ALA A 33 6.24 -1.38 3.12
CA ALA A 33 5.53 -2.59 3.56
C ALA A 33 4.48 -3.04 2.55
N THR A 34 3.75 -2.09 1.95
CA THR A 34 2.77 -2.39 0.90
C THR A 34 3.44 -2.90 -0.37
N GLY A 35 4.57 -2.32 -0.78
CA GLY A 35 5.35 -2.83 -1.93
C GLY A 35 5.82 -4.27 -1.73
N LEU A 36 6.29 -4.60 -0.53
CA LEU A 36 6.65 -5.98 -0.16
C LEU A 36 5.45 -6.92 -0.17
N PHE A 37 4.30 -6.48 0.35
CA PHE A 37 3.05 -7.25 0.31
C PHE A 37 2.61 -7.56 -1.13
N LEU A 38 2.61 -6.58 -2.03
CA LEU A 38 2.26 -6.78 -3.44
C LEU A 38 3.23 -7.74 -4.13
N THR A 39 4.52 -7.66 -3.80
CA THR A 39 5.54 -8.58 -4.30
C THR A 39 5.28 -10.01 -3.83
N ALA A 40 4.96 -10.20 -2.55
CA ALA A 40 4.64 -11.51 -1.99
C ALA A 40 3.36 -12.12 -2.60
N ALA A 41 2.31 -11.30 -2.77
CA ALA A 41 1.08 -11.74 -3.43
C ALA A 41 1.34 -12.19 -4.87
N HIS A 42 2.16 -11.44 -5.61
CA HIS A 42 2.56 -11.81 -6.96
C HIS A 42 3.37 -13.13 -6.99
N GLN A 43 4.32 -13.29 -6.07
CA GLN A 43 5.09 -14.54 -5.93
C GLN A 43 4.21 -15.75 -5.59
N ALA A 44 3.13 -15.54 -4.84
CA ALA A 44 2.14 -16.58 -4.53
C ALA A 44 1.17 -16.89 -5.69
N GLY A 45 1.33 -16.25 -6.86
CA GLY A 45 0.46 -16.45 -8.03
C GLY A 45 -0.90 -15.74 -7.93
N LEU A 46 -1.01 -14.73 -7.06
CA LEU A 46 -2.23 -13.94 -6.88
C LEU A 46 -2.15 -12.62 -7.65
N ALA A 47 -3.30 -12.18 -8.15
CA ALA A 47 -3.53 -10.85 -8.69
C ALA A 47 -4.01 -9.90 -7.57
N THR A 48 -3.66 -8.62 -7.71
CA THR A 48 -4.06 -7.56 -6.77
C THR A 48 -4.47 -6.30 -7.53
N LEU A 49 -5.27 -5.45 -6.88
CA LEU A 49 -5.61 -4.12 -7.37
C LEU A 49 -5.28 -3.08 -6.29
N THR A 50 -4.29 -2.22 -6.54
CA THR A 50 -3.99 -1.11 -5.63
C THR A 50 -5.04 -0.01 -5.80
N HIS A 51 -5.92 0.16 -4.83
CA HIS A 51 -7.03 1.11 -4.88
C HIS A 51 -6.93 2.16 -3.76
N THR A 52 -7.20 3.43 -4.10
CA THR A 52 -7.24 4.52 -3.13
C THR A 52 -8.44 4.35 -2.20
N PRO A 53 -8.28 4.39 -0.88
CA PRO A 53 -9.39 4.21 0.05
C PRO A 53 -10.24 5.49 0.09
N SER A 54 -11.22 5.61 -0.80
CA SER A 54 -12.17 6.73 -0.81
C SER A 54 -13.60 6.19 -0.69
N PRO A 55 -14.40 6.67 0.28
CA PRO A 55 -14.07 7.67 1.32
C PRO A 55 -13.16 7.12 2.43
N MET A 56 -12.16 7.90 2.86
CA MET A 56 -11.13 7.45 3.82
C MET A 56 -11.68 7.14 5.22
N ASN A 57 -12.61 7.98 5.72
CA ASN A 57 -13.17 7.84 7.07
C ASN A 57 -14.13 6.65 7.16
N PHE A 58 -14.84 6.35 6.08
CA PHE A 58 -15.79 5.24 6.03
C PHE A 58 -15.15 3.91 6.40
N LEU A 59 -13.96 3.61 5.85
CA LEU A 59 -13.27 2.36 6.15
C LEU A 59 -12.75 2.30 7.59
N ALA A 60 -12.33 3.43 8.17
CA ALA A 60 -11.90 3.47 9.56
C ALA A 60 -13.08 3.22 10.52
N GLU A 61 -14.23 3.84 10.26
CA GLU A 61 -15.46 3.65 11.03
C GLU A 61 -16.00 2.22 10.88
N LEU A 62 -16.14 1.74 9.64
CA LEU A 62 -16.69 0.41 9.35
C LEU A 62 -15.86 -0.73 9.96
N LEU A 63 -14.53 -0.57 9.99
CA LEU A 63 -13.60 -1.57 10.51
C LEU A 63 -13.17 -1.28 11.95
N GLU A 64 -13.87 -0.37 12.63
CA GLU A 64 -13.67 -0.01 14.04
C GLU A 64 -12.20 0.30 14.37
N ARG A 65 -11.52 1.03 13.47
CA ARG A 65 -10.11 1.37 13.64
C ARG A 65 -9.95 2.53 14.63
N PRO A 66 -8.92 2.47 15.49
CA PRO A 66 -8.66 3.54 16.46
C PRO A 66 -8.27 4.85 15.77
N ALA A 67 -8.43 5.98 16.47
CA ALA A 67 -8.21 7.32 15.93
C ALA A 67 -6.77 7.59 15.45
N ASN A 68 -5.80 6.80 15.91
CA ASN A 68 -4.41 6.90 15.49
C ASN A 68 -4.14 6.22 14.14
N GLU A 69 -5.12 5.49 13.60
CA GLU A 69 -5.05 4.81 12.31
C GLU A 69 -5.80 5.55 11.21
N ARG A 70 -5.20 5.56 10.02
CA ARG A 70 -5.82 6.12 8.81
C ARG A 70 -5.67 5.15 7.66
N ALA A 71 -6.74 4.95 6.89
CA ALA A 71 -6.70 4.10 5.70
C ALA A 71 -5.63 4.63 4.72
N PHE A 72 -4.81 3.73 4.21
CA PHE A 72 -3.71 4.03 3.29
C PHE A 72 -4.00 3.46 1.90
N LEU A 73 -4.30 2.16 1.82
CA LEU A 73 -4.62 1.46 0.58
C LEU A 73 -5.69 0.40 0.81
N LEU A 74 -6.49 0.17 -0.23
CA LEU A 74 -7.43 -0.93 -0.33
C LEU A 74 -6.93 -1.89 -1.41
N ILE A 75 -6.74 -3.16 -1.07
CA ILE A 75 -6.13 -4.13 -1.97
C ILE A 75 -7.00 -5.40 -2.04
N PRO A 76 -7.90 -5.50 -3.03
CA PRO A 76 -8.52 -6.78 -3.38
C PRO A 76 -7.44 -7.77 -3.82
N VAL A 77 -7.52 -9.02 -3.34
CA VAL A 77 -6.55 -10.08 -3.61
C VAL A 77 -7.25 -11.37 -4.02
N GLY A 78 -6.74 -12.04 -5.04
CA GLY A 78 -7.22 -13.36 -5.46
C GLY A 78 -6.65 -13.81 -6.79
N HIS A 79 -7.14 -14.93 -7.29
CA HIS A 79 -6.86 -15.32 -8.67
C HIS A 79 -7.60 -14.39 -9.65
N PRO A 80 -6.98 -14.07 -10.80
CA PRO A 80 -7.66 -13.35 -11.85
C PRO A 80 -8.83 -14.19 -12.40
N ALA A 81 -9.85 -13.53 -12.92
CA ALA A 81 -10.87 -14.22 -13.71
C ALA A 81 -10.24 -14.81 -14.98
N GLU A 82 -10.81 -15.88 -15.53
CA GLU A 82 -10.30 -16.56 -16.74
C GLU A 82 -10.13 -15.58 -17.91
N GLU A 83 -11.10 -14.69 -18.11
CA GLU A 83 -11.12 -13.68 -19.18
C GLU A 83 -10.63 -12.30 -18.71
N CYS A 84 -9.77 -12.26 -17.69
CA CYS A 84 -9.23 -11.00 -17.17
C CYS A 84 -8.44 -10.25 -18.25
N ARG A 85 -8.73 -8.96 -18.41
CA ARG A 85 -8.03 -8.07 -19.35
C ARG A 85 -7.33 -6.95 -18.59
N VAL A 86 -6.16 -6.57 -19.08
CA VAL A 86 -5.40 -5.41 -18.62
C VAL A 86 -5.19 -4.44 -19.78
N PRO A 87 -5.09 -3.13 -19.53
CA PRO A 87 -4.73 -2.18 -20.58
C PRO A 87 -3.32 -2.46 -21.11
N ASP A 88 -3.11 -2.21 -22.41
CA ASP A 88 -1.79 -2.31 -23.05
C ASP A 88 -0.93 -1.10 -22.65
N LEU A 89 -0.28 -1.21 -21.49
CA LEU A 89 0.62 -0.20 -20.94
C LEU A 89 2.07 -0.67 -21.03
N ARG A 90 2.95 0.24 -21.43
CA ARG A 90 4.41 0.01 -21.43
C ARG A 90 5.05 0.75 -20.27
N ARG A 91 5.88 0.05 -19.50
CA ARG A 91 6.73 0.69 -18.48
C ARG A 91 7.77 1.56 -19.16
N LYS A 92 8.19 2.63 -18.49
CA LYS A 92 9.31 3.45 -18.93
C LYS A 92 10.59 2.58 -19.04
N PRO A 93 11.43 2.78 -20.07
CA PRO A 93 12.73 2.15 -20.15
C PRO A 93 13.67 2.64 -19.03
N LEU A 94 14.75 1.90 -18.79
CA LEU A 94 15.65 2.12 -17.65
C LEU A 94 16.31 3.50 -17.65
N ASP A 95 16.72 3.98 -18.82
CA ASP A 95 17.33 5.29 -19.06
C ASP A 95 16.42 6.47 -18.73
N GLN A 96 15.10 6.25 -18.63
CA GLN A 96 14.14 7.27 -18.20
C GLN A 96 13.88 7.28 -16.68
N VAL A 97 14.41 6.31 -15.93
CA VAL A 97 14.15 6.16 -14.49
C VAL A 97 15.41 6.03 -13.63
N LEU A 98 16.59 5.94 -14.24
CA LEU A 98 17.87 5.78 -13.56
C LEU A 98 18.89 6.80 -14.07
N VAL A 99 19.53 7.52 -13.14
CA VAL A 99 20.63 8.45 -13.43
C VAL A 99 21.91 7.91 -12.78
N HIS A 100 22.98 7.78 -13.58
CA HIS A 100 24.31 7.40 -13.10
C HIS A 100 25.18 8.64 -12.92
N TYR A 101 25.77 8.81 -11.74
CA TYR A 101 26.83 9.79 -11.48
C TYR A 101 28.14 9.03 -11.24
N GLY A 102 29.12 9.23 -12.12
CA GLY A 102 30.44 8.62 -12.05
C GLY A 102 31.54 9.68 -12.15
N PRO A 103 32.80 9.36 -11.83
CA PRO A 103 33.88 10.34 -11.94
C PRO A 103 34.03 10.79 -13.40
N GLY A 104 33.64 12.04 -13.68
CA GLY A 104 33.67 12.66 -15.01
C GLY A 104 32.32 13.13 -15.59
N SER A 105 31.20 12.93 -14.88
CA SER A 105 29.89 13.54 -15.22
C SER A 105 29.71 14.92 -14.60
#